data_AF-A0A5N5STH0-F1
#
_entry.id   AF-A0A5N5STH0-F1
#
_cell.length_a   1.000
_cell.length_b   1.000
_cell.length_c   1.000
_cell.angle_alpha   90.00
_cell.angle_beta   90.00
_cell.angle_gamma   90.00
#
_symmetry.space_group_name_H-M   'P 1'
#
loop_
_entity.id
_entity.type
_entity.pdbx_description
1 polymer ?
#
loop_
_entity_poly.entity_id
_entity_poly.type
_entity_poly.pdbx_seq_one_letter_code
_entity_poly.pdbx_strand_id
1 'polypeptide(L)'
;MVFFTCNNCGECLKKNAVQNHNFRCRTSQGVSCMDCHKVFGEDFVNHLSCVTEQEKYGGSGFVGKEAKNQKKQEQWVEKVLEAWKNDASTKLHFDRYFQDSNKTI
;
A
#
# COMPACT_ATOMS: atom_id res chain seq x y z
N MET A 1 3.60 4.96 6.17
CA MET A 1 2.72 5.93 5.48
C MET A 1 3.61 6.72 4.54
N VAL A 2 3.32 6.72 3.23
CA VAL A 2 4.21 7.31 2.21
C VAL A 2 3.82 8.75 1.92
N PHE A 3 4.82 9.61 1.78
CA PHE A 3 4.67 11.02 1.41
C PHE A 3 5.25 11.29 0.02
N PHE A 4 4.58 12.19 -0.69
CA PHE A 4 4.92 12.58 -2.05
C PHE A 4 5.13 14.09 -2.14
N THR A 5 5.95 14.52 -3.08
CA THR A 5 6.17 15.93 -3.40
C THR A 5 5.73 16.17 -4.84
N CYS A 6 4.92 17.20 -5.06
CA CYS A 6 4.55 17.60 -6.42
C CYS A 6 5.74 18.25 -7.12
N ASN A 7 6.11 17.74 -8.30
CA ASN A 7 7.26 18.26 -9.05
C ASN A 7 7.00 19.65 -9.68
N ASN A 8 5.75 20.10 -9.75
CA ASN A 8 5.38 21.39 -10.33
C ASN A 8 5.33 22.53 -9.29
N CYS A 9 4.73 22.28 -8.12
CA CYS A 9 4.52 23.32 -7.11
C CYS A 9 5.28 23.07 -5.79
N GLY A 10 5.96 21.93 -5.64
CA GLY A 10 6.72 21.59 -4.44
C GLY A 10 5.88 21.26 -3.20
N GLU A 11 4.56 21.07 -3.33
CA GLU A 11 3.70 20.76 -2.18
C GLU A 11 3.92 19.31 -1.71
N CYS A 12 4.06 19.14 -0.39
CA CYS A 12 4.18 17.82 0.25
C CYS A 12 2.78 17.25 0.56
N LEU A 13 2.49 16.08 0.00
CA LEU A 13 1.18 15.47 -0.05
C LEU A 13 1.22 14.06 0.54
N LYS A 14 0.21 13.73 1.36
CA LYS A 14 -0.08 12.33 1.71
C LYS A 14 -0.67 11.63 0.48
N LYS A 15 -0.51 10.31 0.37
CA LYS A 15 -1.05 9.49 -0.74
C LYS A 15 -2.51 9.83 -1.11
N ASN A 16 -3.40 9.92 -0.12
CA ASN A 16 -4.82 10.23 -0.35
C ASN A 16 -5.07 11.67 -0.87
N ALA A 17 -4.16 12.60 -0.58
CA ALA A 17 -4.25 13.99 -1.00
C ALA A 17 -3.69 14.22 -2.41
N VAL A 18 -2.87 13.29 -2.94
CA VAL A 18 -2.25 13.42 -4.28
C VAL A 18 -3.32 13.53 -5.37
N GLN A 19 -4.37 12.72 -5.30
CA GLN A 19 -5.44 12.74 -6.30
C GLN A 19 -6.17 14.10 -6.32
N ASN A 20 -6.55 14.61 -5.14
CA ASN A 20 -7.18 15.93 -5.03
C ASN A 20 -6.24 17.06 -5.46
N HIS A 21 -4.96 16.94 -5.14
CA HIS A 21 -3.94 17.88 -5.59
C HIS A 21 -3.82 17.91 -7.12
N ASN A 22 -3.85 16.75 -7.80
CA ASN A 22 -3.72 16.68 -9.25
C ASN A 22 -4.85 17.46 -9.98
N PHE A 23 -6.07 17.46 -9.41
CA PHE A 23 -7.17 18.27 -9.95
C PHE A 23 -6.98 19.78 -9.74
N ARG A 24 -6.33 20.19 -8.65
CA ARG A 24 -6.06 21.61 -8.34
C ARG A 24 -4.83 22.13 -9.08
N CYS A 25 -3.79 21.31 -9.16
CA CYS A 25 -2.51 21.59 -9.80
C CYS A 25 -2.52 21.01 -11.21
N ARG A 26 -3.16 21.72 -12.15
CA ARG A 26 -3.44 21.27 -13.53
C ARG A 26 -2.20 20.96 -14.37
N THR A 27 -1.01 21.32 -13.90
CA THR A 27 0.27 21.14 -14.59
C THR A 27 1.17 20.13 -13.89
N SER A 28 0.63 19.35 -12.94
CA SER A 28 1.42 18.32 -12.26
C SER A 28 1.79 17.22 -13.26
N GLN A 29 3.09 17.16 -13.60
CA GLN A 29 3.64 16.13 -14.50
C GLN A 29 4.03 14.84 -13.75
N GLY A 30 3.58 14.71 -12.49
CA GLY A 30 3.91 13.60 -11.61
C GLY A 30 4.36 14.06 -10.23
N VAL A 31 4.43 13.09 -9.32
CA VAL A 31 4.85 13.26 -7.94
C VAL A 31 6.08 12.41 -7.64
N SER A 32 7.01 12.94 -6.84
CA SER A 32 8.17 12.20 -6.37
C SER A 32 7.92 11.68 -4.95
N CYS A 33 8.24 10.42 -4.68
CA CYS A 33 8.23 9.93 -3.30
C CYS A 33 9.41 10.55 -2.54
N MET A 34 9.16 11.06 -1.34
CA MET A 34 10.19 11.72 -0.52
C MET A 34 11.28 10.74 -0.05
N ASP A 35 10.94 9.48 0.21
CA ASP A 35 11.89 8.53 0.80
C ASP A 35 12.71 7.80 -0.29
N CYS A 36 12.06 7.28 -1.33
CA CYS A 36 12.77 6.55 -2.38
C CYS A 36 13.27 7.45 -3.52
N HIS A 37 12.81 8.70 -3.61
CA HIS A 37 13.11 9.66 -4.68
C HIS A 37 12.77 9.17 -6.09
N LYS A 38 11.90 8.16 -6.22
CA LYS A 38 11.37 7.73 -7.51
C LYS A 38 10.23 8.67 -7.92
N VAL A 39 10.21 9.06 -9.19
CA VAL A 39 9.12 9.84 -9.80
C VAL A 39 8.02 8.89 -10.24
N PHE A 40 6.78 9.25 -9.90
CA PHE A 40 5.57 8.51 -10.21
C PHE A 40 4.60 9.42 -10.96
N GLY A 41 4.03 8.92 -12.05
CA GLY A 41 2.89 9.54 -12.74
C GLY A 41 1.60 9.14 -12.03
N GLU A 42 0.79 8.31 -12.68
CA GLU A 42 -0.43 7.72 -12.09
C GLU A 42 -0.15 6.50 -11.20
N ASP A 43 1.02 5.87 -11.35
CA ASP A 43 1.43 4.66 -10.61
C ASP A 43 1.67 4.86 -9.11
N PHE A 44 1.57 6.10 -8.61
CA PHE A 44 1.74 6.42 -7.18
C PHE A 44 0.72 5.67 -6.30
N VAL A 45 -0.43 5.27 -6.86
CA VAL A 45 -1.47 4.49 -6.17
C VAL A 45 -0.95 3.10 -5.78
N ASN A 46 -0.03 2.52 -6.56
CA ASN A 46 0.56 1.21 -6.28
C ASN A 46 1.75 1.28 -5.32
N HIS A 47 2.25 2.48 -5.02
CA HIS A 47 3.34 2.65 -4.08
C HIS A 47 2.84 2.55 -2.63
N LEU A 48 3.13 1.43 -1.99
CA LEU A 48 2.67 1.08 -0.64
C LEU A 48 3.82 1.12 0.39
N SER A 49 5.02 0.79 -0.05
CA SER A 49 6.26 0.82 0.73
C SER A 49 7.43 1.29 -0.13
N CYS A 50 8.34 2.04 0.49
CA CYS A 50 9.59 2.48 -0.11
C CYS A 50 10.60 1.33 -0.12
N VAL A 51 11.49 1.31 -1.12
CA VAL A 51 12.65 0.41 -1.13
C VAL A 51 13.58 0.76 0.02
N THR A 52 14.26 -0.24 0.56
CA THR A 52 15.24 0.00 1.62
C THR A 52 16.49 0.69 1.06
N GLU A 53 17.21 1.44 1.91
CA GLU A 53 18.47 2.08 1.49
C GLU A 53 19.49 1.07 0.95
N GLN A 54 19.47 -0.16 1.49
CA GLN A 54 20.35 -1.24 1.08
C GLN A 54 19.96 -1.79 -0.29
N GLU A 55 18.68 -1.82 -0.65
CA GLU A 55 18.25 -2.13 -2.03
C GLU A 55 18.60 -1.00 -3.01
N LYS A 56 18.53 0.26 -2.56
CA LYS A 56 18.81 1.42 -3.41
C LYS A 56 20.29 1.60 -3.70
N TYR A 57 21.15 1.39 -2.70
CA TYR A 57 22.59 1.69 -2.79
C TYR A 57 23.49 0.45 -2.65
N GLY A 58 22.95 -0.73 -2.34
CA GLY A 58 23.74 -1.92 -1.98
C GLY A 58 24.42 -2.67 -3.13
N GLY A 59 24.37 -2.15 -4.36
CA GLY A 59 25.05 -2.74 -5.52
C GLY A 59 24.54 -4.14 -5.90
N SER A 60 25.21 -4.77 -6.88
CA SER A 60 24.79 -6.05 -7.49
C SER A 60 24.88 -7.28 -6.59
N GLY A 61 25.30 -7.14 -5.33
CA GLY A 61 25.43 -8.23 -4.35
C GLY A 61 24.36 -8.23 -3.26
N PHE A 62 23.35 -7.36 -3.34
CA PHE A 62 22.33 -7.28 -2.30
C PHE A 62 21.44 -8.53 -2.28
N VAL A 63 21.56 -9.31 -1.21
CA VAL A 63 20.61 -10.37 -0.88
C VAL A 63 19.57 -9.77 0.05
N GLY A 64 18.34 -9.63 -0.45
CA GLY A 64 17.20 -9.18 0.34
C GLY A 64 17.06 -9.98 1.62
N LYS A 65 17.34 -9.34 2.76
CA LYS A 65 17.04 -9.94 4.06
C LYS A 65 15.53 -9.88 4.26
N GLU A 66 14.91 -11.04 4.42
CA GLU A 66 13.52 -11.14 4.85
C GLU A 66 13.30 -10.23 6.07
N ALA A 67 12.25 -9.40 6.03
CA ALA A 67 11.92 -8.51 7.13
C ALA A 67 11.71 -9.35 8.39
N LYS A 68 12.50 -9.06 9.44
CA LYS A 68 12.66 -9.90 10.66
C LYS A 68 11.35 -10.28 11.39
N ASN A 69 10.23 -9.65 11.06
CA ASN A 69 8.92 -9.92 11.66
C ASN A 69 7.82 -10.33 10.67
N GLN A 70 8.08 -10.32 9.35
CA GLN A 70 7.05 -10.60 8.35
C GLN A 70 6.56 -12.05 8.43
N LYS A 71 7.48 -13.02 8.60
CA LYS A 71 7.13 -14.43 8.82
C LYS A 71 6.25 -14.66 10.05
N LYS A 72 6.50 -13.96 11.16
CA LYS A 72 5.66 -14.07 12.36
C LYS A 72 4.27 -13.50 12.13
N GLN A 73 4.19 -12.42 11.37
CA GLN A 73 2.94 -11.77 11.02
C GLN A 73 2.11 -12.64 10.07
N GLU A 74 2.72 -13.25 9.06
CA GLU A 74 2.09 -14.23 8.16
C GLU A 74 1.57 -15.46 8.91
N GLN A 75 2.39 -16.05 9.80
CA GLN A 75 1.97 -17.19 10.63
C GLN A 75 0.82 -16.84 11.57
N TRP A 76 0.79 -15.61 12.12
CA TRP A 76 -0.33 -15.17 12.95
C TRP A 76 -1.61 -15.00 12.12
N VAL A 77 -1.51 -14.39 10.92
CA VAL A 77 -2.64 -14.23 10.00
C VAL A 77 -3.21 -15.60 9.61
N GLU A 78 -2.36 -16.58 9.31
CA GLU A 78 -2.77 -17.94 8.97
C GLU A 78 -3.57 -18.60 10.12
N LYS A 79 -3.07 -18.52 11.35
CA LYS A 79 -3.78 -19.04 12.54
C LYS A 79 -5.13 -18.37 12.77
N VAL A 80 -5.23 -17.06 12.55
CA VAL A 80 -6.49 -16.31 12.66
C VAL A 80 -7.47 -16.74 11.58
N LEU A 81 -7.02 -16.88 10.33
CA LEU A 81 -7.83 -17.37 9.22
C LEU A 81 -8.33 -18.80 9.44
N GLU A 82 -7.48 -19.67 10.00
CA GLU A 82 -7.85 -21.04 10.35
C GLU A 82 -8.89 -21.08 11.48
N ALA A 83 -8.67 -20.33 12.56
CA ALA A 83 -9.64 -20.22 13.65
C ALA A 83 -10.99 -19.68 13.17
N TRP A 84 -10.99 -18.69 12.27
CA TRP A 84 -12.20 -18.14 11.67
C TRP A 84 -12.94 -19.16 10.79
N LYS A 85 -12.21 -19.95 9.98
CA LYS A 85 -12.81 -21.00 9.13
C LYS A 85 -13.45 -22.13 9.97
N ASN A 86 -12.87 -22.42 11.12
CA ASN A 86 -13.31 -23.49 12.03
C ASN A 86 -14.47 -23.06 12.94
N ASP A 87 -14.75 -21.75 13.07
CA ASP A 87 -15.92 -21.28 13.80
C ASP A 87 -17.18 -21.27 12.91
N ALA A 88 -18.09 -22.21 13.18
CA ALA A 88 -19.33 -22.40 12.44
C ALA A 88 -20.31 -21.21 12.59
N SER A 89 -20.22 -20.45 13.69
CA SER A 89 -21.08 -19.28 13.92
C SER A 89 -20.69 -18.06 13.08
N THR A 90 -19.40 -17.81 12.85
CA THR A 90 -18.96 -16.67 12.02
C THR A 90 -19.19 -16.87 10.52
N LYS A 91 -19.20 -18.12 10.04
CA LYS A 91 -19.40 -18.45 8.63
C LYS A 91 -20.80 -18.05 8.12
N LEU A 92 -21.83 -18.29 8.94
CA LEU A 92 -23.23 -17.97 8.64
C LEU A 92 -23.51 -16.45 8.61
N HIS A 93 -22.80 -15.66 9.45
CA HIS A 93 -22.96 -14.21 9.48
C HIS A 93 -22.34 -13.54 8.23
N PHE A 94 -21.20 -14.07 7.77
CA PHE A 94 -20.47 -13.49 6.64
C PHE A 94 -21.11 -13.82 5.28
N ASP A 95 -21.56 -15.06 5.07
CA ASP A 95 -22.23 -15.46 3.82
C ASP A 95 -23.50 -14.62 3.57
N ARG A 96 -24.21 -14.26 4.64
CA ARG A 96 -25.37 -13.34 4.57
C ARG A 96 -24.95 -11.92 4.21
N TYR A 97 -23.87 -11.41 4.80
CA TYR A 97 -23.35 -10.07 4.51
C TYR A 97 -22.89 -9.95 3.04
N PHE A 98 -22.23 -10.99 2.52
CA PHE A 98 -21.76 -11.01 1.12
C PHE A 98 -22.93 -11.08 0.12
N GLN A 99 -23.97 -11.86 0.43
CA GLN A 99 -25.20 -11.91 -0.38
C GLN A 99 -25.96 -10.56 -0.39
N ASP A 100 -26.01 -9.85 0.73
CA ASP A 100 -26.70 -8.56 0.82
C ASP A 100 -25.94 -7.44 0.06
N SER A 101 -24.60 -7.48 0.03
CA SER A 101 -23.78 -6.52 -0.73
C SER A 101 -23.85 -6.69 -2.26
N ASN A 102 -24.19 -7.88 -2.75
CA ASN A 102 -24.30 -8.16 -4.20
C ASN A 102 -25.75 -8.02 -4.72
N LYS A 103 -26.70 -7.66 -3.85
CA LYS A 103 -28.12 -7.46 -4.18
C LYS A 103 -28.50 -5.97 -4.39
N THR A 104 -27.53 -5.08 -4.22
CA THR A 104 -27.70 -3.61 -4.38
C THR A 104 -26.98 -3.05 -5.63
N ILE A 105 -26.62 -3.93 -6.56
CA ILE A 105 -26.21 -3.57 -7.94
C ILE A 105 -27.28 -4.09 -8.90
#